data_AF-H8Z7B6-F1
#
_entry.id   AF-H8Z7B6-F1
#
_cell.length_a   1.000
_cell.length_b   1.000
_cell.length_c   1.000
_cell.angle_alpha   90.00
_cell.angle_beta   90.00
_cell.angle_gamma   90.00
#
_symmetry.space_group_name_H-M   'P 1'
#
loop_
_entity.id
_entity.type
_entity.pdbx_description
1 polymer ?
#
loop_
_entity_poly.entity_id
_entity_poly.type
_entity_poly.pdbx_seq_one_letter_code
_entity_poly.pdbx_strand_id
1 'polypeptide(L)'
;MKKSLYIAFILITSFIFNNQTLADSKDQDCVRTIKKHGFLSRAQFQCGFNDYSNEMLQAAKACSHVLSDELLEQSLKSGMKIFDRNENERGHNELCEDILRDFPNMLRR
;
A
#
# COMPACT_ATOMS: atom_id res chain seq x y z
N MET A 1 -39.89 45.38 14.79
CA MET A 1 -39.61 44.40 15.88
C MET A 1 -40.48 43.18 15.61
N LYS A 2 -40.02 41.95 15.33
CA LYS A 2 -38.97 41.15 15.96
C LYS A 2 -38.36 40.23 14.89
N LYS A 3 -37.06 40.38 14.62
CA LYS A 3 -36.23 39.41 13.89
C LYS A 3 -35.79 38.38 14.91
N SER A 4 -36.46 37.23 15.05
CA SER A 4 -35.98 36.17 15.92
C SER A 4 -36.73 34.86 15.68
N LEU A 5 -36.32 34.09 14.67
CA LEU A 5 -36.62 32.64 14.62
C LEU A 5 -35.79 31.90 13.55
N TYR A 6 -34.49 32.13 13.46
CA TYR A 6 -33.62 31.42 12.49
C TYR A 6 -32.25 31.06 13.08
N ILE A 7 -32.14 30.80 14.39
CA ILE A 7 -30.86 30.38 15.00
C ILE A 7 -31.15 29.46 16.19
N ALA A 8 -31.70 28.27 15.92
CA ALA A 8 -31.86 27.23 16.94
C ALA A 8 -31.86 25.81 16.34
N PHE A 9 -31.15 25.60 15.23
CA PHE A 9 -31.02 24.26 14.61
C PHE A 9 -29.59 23.93 14.15
N ILE A 10 -28.61 24.64 14.69
CA ILE A 10 -27.19 24.31 14.55
C ILE A 10 -26.69 24.32 15.97
N LEU A 11 -26.42 23.17 16.59
CA LEU A 11 -25.52 22.99 17.75
C LEU A 11 -25.64 21.61 18.44
N ILE A 12 -26.01 20.50 17.79
CA ILE A 12 -25.81 19.17 18.40
C ILE A 12 -25.55 18.11 17.32
N THR A 13 -24.27 17.85 16.98
CA THR A 13 -23.72 16.54 16.54
C THR A 13 -22.19 16.55 16.33
N SER A 14 -21.49 17.67 16.51
CA SER A 14 -20.05 17.77 16.25
C SER A 14 -19.16 17.20 17.37
N PHE A 15 -19.33 15.94 17.82
CA PHE A 15 -18.43 15.36 18.84
C PHE A 15 -18.26 13.83 18.79
N ILE A 16 -18.08 13.21 17.61
CA ILE A 16 -17.45 11.86 17.55
C ILE A 16 -16.63 11.69 16.26
N PHE A 17 -15.53 12.42 16.09
CA PHE A 17 -14.49 12.04 15.10
C PHE A 17 -13.14 12.61 15.55
N ASN A 18 -12.38 11.89 16.38
CA ASN A 18 -10.97 12.25 16.57
C ASN A 18 -10.01 11.10 16.92
N ASN A 19 -10.44 9.84 16.83
CA ASN A 19 -9.55 8.67 17.02
C ASN A 19 -9.47 7.74 15.78
N GLN A 20 -10.25 7.99 14.73
CA GLN A 20 -10.32 7.11 13.55
C GLN A 20 -9.15 7.34 12.56
N THR A 21 -8.51 8.50 12.58
CA THR A 21 -7.60 8.94 11.50
C THR A 21 -6.21 8.32 11.56
N LEU A 22 -5.67 8.07 12.76
CA LEU A 22 -4.32 7.52 12.96
C LEU A 22 -4.25 6.01 12.69
N ALA A 23 -5.27 5.27 13.13
CA ALA A 23 -5.39 3.84 12.85
C ALA A 23 -5.59 3.62 11.34
N ASP A 24 -6.49 4.39 10.71
CA ASP A 24 -6.71 4.34 9.26
C ASP A 24 -5.44 4.73 8.48
N SER A 25 -4.71 5.78 8.88
CA SER A 25 -3.46 6.14 8.19
C SER A 25 -2.40 5.03 8.27
N LYS A 26 -2.27 4.39 9.43
CA LYS A 26 -1.28 3.30 9.62
C LYS A 26 -1.65 2.06 8.82
N ASP A 27 -2.93 1.71 8.78
CA ASP A 27 -3.43 0.59 7.98
C ASP A 27 -3.20 0.87 6.48
N GLN A 28 -3.47 2.09 6.01
CA GLN A 28 -3.18 2.50 4.64
C GLN A 28 -1.69 2.43 4.30
N ASP A 29 -0.81 2.85 5.21
CA ASP A 29 0.65 2.73 5.03
C ASP A 29 1.08 1.26 4.92
N CYS A 30 0.48 0.40 5.74
CA CYS A 30 0.73 -1.03 5.69
C CYS A 30 0.18 -1.70 4.43
N VAL A 31 -1.01 -1.31 3.98
CA VAL A 31 -1.56 -1.75 2.69
C VAL A 31 -0.61 -1.41 1.54
N ARG A 32 -0.07 -0.18 1.51
CA ARG A 32 0.91 0.22 0.48
C ARG A 32 2.21 -0.57 0.57
N THR A 33 2.69 -0.80 1.79
CA THR A 33 3.91 -1.59 2.05
C THR A 33 3.75 -3.03 1.57
N ILE A 34 2.64 -3.69 1.87
CA ILE A 34 2.36 -5.06 1.42
C ILE A 34 2.14 -5.12 -0.10
N LYS A 35 1.45 -4.14 -0.69
CA LYS A 35 1.33 -4.05 -2.17
C LYS A 35 2.70 -3.96 -2.83
N LYS A 36 3.57 -3.08 -2.33
CA LYS A 36 4.95 -2.96 -2.83
C LYS A 36 5.72 -4.26 -2.63
N HIS A 37 5.56 -4.92 -1.48
CA HIS A 37 6.15 -6.22 -1.22
C HIS A 37 5.73 -7.25 -2.29
N GLY A 38 4.43 -7.41 -2.53
CA GLY A 38 3.91 -8.34 -3.53
C GLY A 38 4.41 -8.06 -4.94
N PHE A 39 4.48 -6.78 -5.34
CA PHE A 39 5.05 -6.38 -6.63
C PHE A 39 6.52 -6.81 -6.77
N LEU A 40 7.35 -6.47 -5.79
CA LEU A 40 8.78 -6.77 -5.88
C LEU A 40 9.10 -8.26 -5.71
N SER A 41 8.34 -9.00 -4.89
CA SER A 41 8.47 -10.46 -4.80
C SER A 41 8.14 -11.14 -6.12
N ARG A 42 7.10 -10.66 -6.82
CA ARG A 42 6.76 -11.14 -8.17
C ARG A 42 7.90 -10.83 -9.15
N ALA A 43 8.44 -9.62 -9.11
CA ALA A 43 9.56 -9.22 -9.93
C ALA A 43 10.82 -10.05 -9.66
N GLN A 44 11.14 -10.33 -8.39
CA GLN A 44 12.27 -11.18 -8.03
C GLN A 44 12.19 -12.54 -8.70
N PHE A 45 11.03 -13.19 -8.62
CA PHE A 45 10.82 -14.52 -9.18
C PHE A 45 10.83 -14.51 -10.71
N GLN A 46 10.11 -13.57 -11.35
CA GLN A 46 9.97 -13.55 -12.80
C GLN A 46 11.24 -13.06 -13.50
N CYS A 47 11.89 -12.02 -12.98
CA CYS A 47 13.10 -11.44 -13.57
C CYS A 47 14.39 -12.16 -13.13
N GLY A 48 14.32 -13.11 -12.20
CA GLY A 48 15.47 -13.87 -11.70
C GLY A 48 16.45 -13.02 -10.87
N PHE A 49 15.94 -12.12 -10.03
CA PHE A 49 16.79 -11.32 -9.15
C PHE A 49 17.28 -12.13 -7.95
N ASN A 50 18.56 -12.01 -7.62
CA ASN A 50 19.23 -12.78 -6.58
C ASN A 50 18.95 -12.27 -5.17
N ASP A 51 18.92 -10.94 -5.00
CA ASP A 51 18.71 -10.32 -3.70
C ASP A 51 17.35 -9.63 -3.60
N TYR A 52 16.75 -9.72 -2.42
CA TYR A 52 15.61 -8.92 -2.02
C TYR A 52 15.89 -8.23 -0.68
N SER A 53 15.64 -6.92 -0.61
CA SER A 53 16.03 -6.10 0.55
C SER A 53 15.46 -6.65 1.87
N ASN A 54 16.34 -6.90 2.84
CA ASN A 54 15.97 -7.24 4.21
C ASN A 54 15.09 -6.16 4.87
N GLU A 55 15.33 -4.88 4.60
CA GLU A 55 14.53 -3.77 5.15
C GLU A 55 13.05 -3.89 4.73
N MET A 56 12.81 -4.04 3.41
CA MET A 56 11.49 -4.30 2.85
C MET A 56 10.82 -5.56 3.43
N LEU A 57 11.56 -6.65 3.63
CA LEU A 57 11.03 -7.86 4.29
C LEU A 57 10.59 -7.59 5.74
N GLN A 58 11.40 -6.87 6.51
CA GLN A 58 11.05 -6.53 7.89
C GLN A 58 9.85 -5.58 7.96
N ALA A 59 9.78 -4.59 7.05
CA ALA A 59 8.63 -3.70 6.95
C ALA A 59 7.34 -4.45 6.60
N ALA A 60 7.40 -5.38 5.63
CA ALA A 60 6.26 -6.23 5.28
C ALA A 60 5.82 -7.10 6.46
N LYS A 61 6.77 -7.71 7.17
CA LYS A 61 6.50 -8.52 8.38
C LYS A 61 5.86 -7.69 9.49
N ALA A 62 6.34 -6.46 9.72
CA ALA A 62 5.72 -5.57 10.71
C ALA A 62 4.25 -5.27 10.32
N CYS A 63 3.99 -5.03 9.04
CA CYS A 63 2.65 -4.73 8.55
C CYS A 63 1.70 -5.94 8.51
N SER A 64 2.21 -7.18 8.38
CA SER A 64 1.36 -8.37 8.49
C SER A 64 0.78 -8.57 9.89
N HIS A 65 1.35 -7.95 10.92
CA HIS A 65 0.79 -7.97 12.28
C HIS A 65 -0.23 -6.84 12.54
N VAL A 66 -0.36 -5.89 11.61
CA VAL A 66 -1.27 -4.75 11.72
C VAL A 66 -2.56 -5.00 10.95
N LEU A 67 -2.45 -5.54 9.73
CA LEU A 67 -3.59 -5.77 8.86
C LEU A 67 -4.37 -7.04 9.24
N SER A 68 -5.66 -7.07 8.90
CA SER A 68 -6.40 -8.33 8.85
C SER A 68 -5.85 -9.26 7.76
N ASP A 69 -6.03 -10.56 7.92
CA ASP A 69 -5.59 -11.56 6.94
C ASP A 69 -6.15 -11.29 5.54
N GLU A 70 -7.42 -10.88 5.46
CA GLU A 70 -8.07 -10.52 4.19
C GLU A 70 -7.37 -9.33 3.52
N LEU A 71 -7.12 -8.23 4.25
CA LEU A 71 -6.47 -7.04 3.68
C LEU A 71 -5.01 -7.32 3.32
N LEU A 72 -4.31 -8.12 4.12
CA LEU A 72 -2.96 -8.59 3.84
C LEU A 72 -2.92 -9.37 2.52
N GLU A 73 -3.79 -10.37 2.37
CA GLU A 73 -3.87 -11.22 1.18
C GLU A 73 -4.25 -10.41 -0.07
N GLN A 74 -5.28 -9.56 0.03
CA GLN A 74 -5.71 -8.71 -1.08
C GLN A 74 -4.63 -7.73 -1.51
N SER A 75 -3.92 -7.14 -0.54
CA SER A 75 -2.82 -6.20 -0.81
C SER A 75 -1.66 -6.90 -1.51
N LEU A 76 -1.29 -8.09 -1.03
CA LEU A 76 -0.20 -8.87 -1.63
C LEU A 76 -0.54 -9.25 -3.07
N LYS A 77 -1.72 -9.83 -3.29
CA LYS A 77 -2.23 -10.20 -4.62
C LYS A 77 -2.34 -8.98 -5.54
N SER A 78 -2.80 -7.85 -5.03
CA SER A 78 -2.88 -6.60 -5.79
C SER A 78 -1.50 -6.15 -6.26
N GLY A 79 -0.47 -6.25 -5.42
CA GLY A 79 0.92 -5.95 -5.79
C GLY A 79 1.41 -6.82 -6.93
N MET A 80 1.22 -8.14 -6.82
CA MET A 80 1.63 -9.10 -7.85
C MET A 80 0.92 -8.83 -9.19
N LYS A 81 -0.38 -8.52 -9.16
CA LYS A 81 -1.16 -8.18 -10.37
C LYS A 81 -0.69 -6.90 -11.07
N ILE A 82 -0.12 -5.94 -10.32
CA ILE A 82 0.47 -4.74 -10.93
C ILE A 82 1.70 -5.13 -11.76
N PHE A 83 2.53 -6.04 -11.25
CA PHE A 83 3.65 -6.58 -12.04
C PHE A 83 3.13 -7.27 -13.30
N ASP A 84 2.20 -8.21 -13.15
CA ASP A 84 1.68 -8.99 -14.29
C ASP A 84 1.04 -8.08 -15.36
N ARG A 85 0.34 -7.01 -14.94
CA ARG A 85 -0.21 -6.02 -15.87
C ARG A 85 0.89 -5.25 -16.60
N ASN A 86 1.86 -4.72 -15.86
CA ASN A 86 2.95 -3.95 -16.46
C ASN A 86 3.77 -4.82 -17.42
N GLU A 87 3.94 -6.10 -17.12
CA GLU A 87 4.65 -7.04 -17.99
C GLU A 87 3.90 -7.24 -19.31
N ASN A 88 2.58 -7.40 -19.25
CA ASN A 88 1.73 -7.51 -20.44
C ASN A 88 1.73 -6.24 -21.30
N GLU A 89 1.77 -5.06 -20.66
CA GLU A 89 1.70 -3.76 -21.36
C GLU A 89 3.05 -3.33 -21.96
N ARG A 90 4.16 -3.66 -21.30
CA ARG A 90 5.49 -3.12 -21.61
C ARG A 90 6.47 -4.16 -22.13
N GLY A 91 6.21 -5.43 -21.87
CA GLY A 91 7.12 -6.53 -22.16
C GLY A 91 8.11 -6.79 -21.01
N HIS A 92 8.47 -8.06 -20.87
CA HIS A 92 9.26 -8.59 -19.77
C HIS A 92 10.62 -7.91 -19.59
N ASN A 93 11.44 -7.85 -20.65
CA ASN A 93 12.81 -7.33 -20.57
C ASN A 93 12.86 -5.86 -20.15
N GLU A 94 12.00 -5.02 -20.75
CA GLU A 94 11.95 -3.59 -20.42
C GLU A 94 11.52 -3.38 -18.96
N LEU A 95 10.48 -4.11 -18.52
CA LEU A 95 10.01 -4.01 -17.14
C LEU A 95 11.08 -4.43 -16.13
N CYS A 96 11.81 -5.52 -16.38
CA CYS A 96 12.83 -6.00 -15.45
C CYS A 96 14.01 -5.01 -15.31
N GLU A 97 14.47 -4.40 -16.40
CA GLU A 97 15.52 -3.36 -16.35
C GLU A 97 15.02 -2.10 -15.61
N ASP A 98 13.77 -1.71 -15.85
CA ASP A 98 13.14 -0.59 -15.18
C ASP A 98 13.02 -0.79 -13.66
N ILE A 99 12.63 -1.99 -13.24
CA ILE A 99 12.51 -2.31 -11.82
C ILE A 99 13.86 -2.23 -11.12
N LEU A 100 14.96 -2.67 -11.75
CA LEU A 100 16.31 -2.52 -11.19
C LEU A 100 16.69 -1.04 -11.02
N ARG A 101 16.34 -0.19 -11.99
CA ARG A 101 16.59 1.26 -11.93
C ARG A 101 15.76 1.95 -10.85
N ASP A 102 14.50 1.57 -10.71
CA ASP A 102 13.55 2.21 -9.79
C ASP A 102 13.72 1.72 -8.35
N PHE A 103 14.26 0.51 -8.16
CA PHE A 103 14.49 -0.12 -6.86
C PHE A 103 15.93 -0.61 -6.65
N PRO A 104 16.95 0.25 -6.84
CA PRO A 104 18.36 -0.15 -6.90
C PRO A 104 18.90 -0.69 -5.57
N ASN A 105 18.25 -0.36 -4.46
CA ASN A 105 18.61 -0.82 -3.12
C ASN A 105 17.76 -2.02 -2.65
N MET A 106 16.78 -2.45 -3.44
CA MET A 106 15.86 -3.51 -3.04
C MET A 106 15.99 -4.78 -3.87
N LEU A 107 16.52 -4.69 -5.08
CA LEU A 107 16.69 -5.81 -6.00
C LEU A 107 18.07 -5.75 -6.65
N ARG A 108 18.69 -6.91 -6.85
CA ARG A 108 19.94 -7.06 -7.61
C ARG A 108 19.90 -8.32 -8.48
N ARG A 109 20.50 -8.23 -9.66
CA ARG A 109 20.76 -9.39 -10.53
C ARG A 109 21.99 -10.13 -10.05
#